data_AF-A0A445DGW6-F1
#
_entry.id   AF-A0A445DGW6-F1
#
_cell.length_a   1.000
_cell.length_b   1.000
_cell.length_c   1.000
_cell.angle_alpha   90.00
_cell.angle_beta   90.00
_cell.angle_gamma   90.00
#
_symmetry.space_group_name_H-M   'P 1'
#
loop_
_entity.id
_entity.type
_entity.pdbx_description
1 polymer ?
#
loop_
_entity_poly.entity_id
_entity_poly.type
_entity_poly.pdbx_seq_one_letter_code
_entity_poly.pdbx_strand_id
1 'polypeptide(L)'
;MPLGTAIHNIEITLGKGGQLARAAGAVAKLIAKEGKSATIKLPSGEVRLISKNCSATVGQVGNVGVNQKTLGRTGSKCWLGKRPVVRGVVMNPVDHPHGGGEGRAPIGRKKPATPWGYPALGRRSRKRNKYSDNLILRRRRGIHYDTFTKKNPFVANHLLRKIKKLNTKAEKEIIITWSRTSTIIPTMIGHTIAIHNGKEHLPIYITDRMVGHKLGEFSPTLNFRGHAKNDNRSRR
;
A
#
# COMPACT_ATOMS: atom_id res chain seq x y z
N MET A 1 -0.60 2.68 34.95
CA MET A 1 0.24 2.82 33.72
C MET A 1 0.50 4.27 33.39
N PRO A 2 1.75 4.74 33.28
CA PRO A 2 2.04 6.12 32.85
C PRO A 2 1.58 6.39 31.41
N LEU A 3 1.48 7.68 31.03
CA LEU A 3 1.18 8.03 29.64
C LEU A 3 2.36 7.63 28.74
N GLY A 4 2.07 7.28 27.48
CA GLY A 4 3.09 6.86 26.52
C GLY A 4 3.54 5.41 26.64
N THR A 5 3.10 4.66 27.66
CA THR A 5 3.45 3.24 27.82
C THR A 5 3.00 2.39 26.63
N ALA A 6 3.88 1.50 26.20
CA ALA A 6 3.58 0.42 25.27
C ALA A 6 2.80 -0.69 25.99
N ILE A 7 1.64 -1.05 25.46
CA ILE A 7 0.70 -2.00 26.07
C ILE A 7 0.19 -3.00 25.03
N HIS A 8 -0.13 -4.20 25.48
CA HIS A 8 -0.75 -5.26 24.69
C HIS A 8 -1.80 -6.01 25.53
N ASN A 9 -2.54 -6.94 24.91
CA ASN A 9 -3.57 -7.73 25.58
C ASN A 9 -4.62 -6.88 26.34
N ILE A 10 -5.24 -5.93 25.64
CA ILE A 10 -6.11 -4.92 26.26
C ILE A 10 -7.57 -5.40 26.30
N GLU A 11 -8.24 -5.22 27.43
CA GLU A 11 -9.67 -5.45 27.58
C GLU A 11 -10.50 -4.32 26.96
N ILE A 12 -11.62 -4.66 26.32
CA ILE A 12 -12.60 -3.65 25.84
C ILE A 12 -13.66 -3.38 26.91
N THR A 13 -14.06 -4.44 27.60
CA THR A 13 -15.06 -4.43 28.68
C THR A 13 -14.45 -5.13 29.87
N LEU A 14 -14.63 -4.54 31.06
CA LEU A 14 -14.10 -5.04 32.31
C LEU A 14 -14.45 -6.52 32.51
N GLY A 15 -13.46 -7.35 32.86
CA GLY A 15 -13.65 -8.75 33.23
C GLY A 15 -13.91 -9.72 32.07
N LYS A 16 -13.94 -9.26 30.81
CA LYS A 16 -14.06 -10.16 29.63
C LYS A 16 -12.71 -10.63 29.08
N GLY A 17 -11.62 -10.30 29.77
CA GLY A 17 -10.26 -10.63 29.34
C GLY A 17 -9.79 -9.80 28.14
N GLY A 18 -8.49 -9.92 27.85
CA GLY A 18 -7.84 -9.16 26.79
C GLY A 18 -8.31 -9.56 25.40
N GLN A 19 -8.72 -8.58 24.61
CA GLN A 19 -9.30 -8.78 23.27
C GLN A 19 -8.46 -8.10 22.18
N LEU A 20 -7.83 -6.97 22.51
CA LEU A 20 -7.07 -6.16 21.56
C LEU A 20 -5.56 -6.39 21.68
N ALA A 21 -4.84 -6.19 20.58
CA ALA A 21 -3.38 -6.26 20.49
C ALA A 21 -2.80 -7.59 21.03
N ARG A 22 -3.28 -8.73 20.50
CA ARG A 22 -2.81 -10.09 20.87
C ARG A 22 -1.90 -10.76 19.85
N ALA A 23 -1.85 -10.22 18.63
CA ALA A 23 -1.05 -10.81 17.55
C ALA A 23 0.46 -10.61 17.79
N ALA A 24 1.29 -11.45 17.19
CA ALA A 24 2.74 -11.34 17.26
C ALA A 24 3.23 -9.93 16.88
N GLY A 25 4.12 -9.36 17.69
CA GLY A 25 4.61 -8.00 17.52
C GLY A 25 3.58 -6.88 17.69
N ALA A 26 2.33 -7.18 18.08
CA ALA A 26 1.33 -6.15 18.29
C ALA A 26 1.66 -5.29 19.53
N VAL A 27 1.48 -3.99 19.37
CA VAL A 27 1.63 -2.99 20.43
C VAL A 27 0.60 -1.89 20.24
N ALA A 28 0.04 -1.43 21.35
CA ALA A 28 -0.76 -0.23 21.44
C ALA A 28 -0.06 0.77 22.37
N LYS A 29 -0.36 2.05 22.20
CA LYS A 29 0.23 3.11 23.03
C LYS A 29 -0.87 3.84 23.79
N LEU A 30 -0.68 4.01 25.09
CA LEU A 30 -1.55 4.86 25.91
C LEU A 30 -1.22 6.33 25.61
N ILE A 31 -2.18 7.09 25.07
CA ILE A 31 -1.95 8.49 24.69
C ILE A 31 -2.30 9.42 25.85
N ALA A 32 -3.54 9.32 26.31
CA ALA A 32 -4.12 10.22 27.29
C ALA A 32 -5.08 9.45 28.19
N LYS A 33 -5.38 10.03 29.35
CA LYS A 33 -6.39 9.54 30.27
C LYS A 33 -7.24 10.71 30.69
N GLU A 34 -8.55 10.59 30.57
CA GLU A 34 -9.48 11.68 30.81
C GLU A 34 -10.76 11.13 31.44
N GLY A 35 -11.08 11.64 32.64
CA GLY A 35 -12.24 11.19 33.41
C GLY A 35 -12.29 9.67 33.59
N LYS A 36 -13.39 9.06 33.13
CA LYS A 36 -13.67 7.62 33.23
C LYS A 36 -13.04 6.77 32.12
N SER A 37 -12.43 7.42 31.12
CA SER A 37 -11.91 6.74 29.93
C SER A 37 -10.41 7.01 29.71
N ALA A 38 -9.79 6.12 28.94
CA ALA A 38 -8.42 6.19 28.50
C ALA A 38 -8.38 6.16 26.98
N THR A 39 -7.59 7.04 26.39
CA THR A 39 -7.38 7.13 24.95
C THR A 39 -6.17 6.31 24.57
N ILE A 40 -6.39 5.29 23.74
CA ILE A 40 -5.33 4.41 23.25
C ILE A 40 -5.18 4.50 21.73
N LYS A 41 -3.94 4.38 21.26
CA LYS A 41 -3.61 4.19 19.84
C LYS A 41 -3.40 2.71 19.59
N LEU A 42 -4.24 2.12 18.76
CA LEU A 42 -4.16 0.71 18.38
C LEU A 42 -3.06 0.47 17.34
N PRO A 43 -2.60 -0.79 17.15
CA PRO A 43 -1.65 -1.14 16.10
C PRO A 43 -2.16 -0.83 14.69
N SER A 44 -3.49 -0.73 14.49
CA SER A 44 -4.11 -0.28 13.24
C SER A 44 -3.94 1.22 12.96
N GLY A 45 -3.45 1.99 13.93
CA GLY A 45 -3.39 3.45 13.90
C GLY A 45 -4.70 4.16 14.26
N GLU A 46 -5.77 3.40 14.53
CA GLU A 46 -7.02 3.91 15.10
C GLU A 46 -6.79 4.43 16.52
N VAL A 47 -7.42 5.55 16.86
CA VAL A 47 -7.44 6.11 18.22
C VAL A 47 -8.82 5.88 18.80
N ARG A 48 -8.86 5.21 19.95
CA ARG A 48 -10.08 4.70 20.56
C ARG A 48 -10.09 4.95 22.06
N LEU A 49 -11.27 5.25 22.60
CA LEU A 49 -11.56 5.33 24.02
C LEU A 49 -11.90 3.95 24.59
N ILE A 50 -11.32 3.64 25.76
CA ILE A 50 -11.58 2.45 26.56
C ILE A 50 -11.78 2.88 28.02
N SER A 51 -12.56 2.14 28.80
CA SER A 51 -12.71 2.42 30.24
C SER A 51 -11.35 2.39 30.95
N LYS A 52 -11.13 3.32 31.88
CA LYS A 52 -9.91 3.38 32.69
C LYS A 52 -9.71 2.15 33.59
N ASN A 53 -10.81 1.46 33.91
CA ASN A 53 -10.80 0.29 34.79
C ASN A 53 -10.42 -1.00 34.05
N CYS A 54 -10.36 -1.00 32.72
CA CYS A 54 -9.98 -2.16 31.92
C CYS A 54 -8.51 -2.52 32.11
N SER A 55 -8.23 -3.82 32.23
CA SER A 55 -6.87 -4.32 32.38
C SER A 55 -6.10 -4.33 31.06
N ALA A 56 -4.79 -4.22 31.14
CA ALA A 56 -3.87 -4.35 30.01
C ALA A 56 -2.48 -4.80 30.51
N THR A 57 -1.71 -5.44 29.65
CA THR A 57 -0.34 -5.88 29.94
C THR A 57 0.67 -4.89 29.36
N VAL A 58 1.74 -4.59 30.10
CA VAL A 58 2.83 -3.72 29.63
C VAL A 58 3.70 -4.46 28.62
N GLY A 59 4.20 -3.75 27.60
CA GLY A 59 5.16 -4.26 26.62
C GLY A 59 4.53 -4.60 25.27
N GLN A 60 5.34 -5.20 24.40
CA GLN A 60 4.97 -5.68 23.07
C GLN A 60 4.84 -7.20 23.09
N VAL A 61 3.92 -7.75 22.28
CA VAL A 61 3.84 -9.21 22.09
C VAL A 61 5.10 -9.72 21.39
N GLY A 62 5.68 -10.82 21.88
CA GLY A 62 6.88 -11.43 21.31
C GLY A 62 6.75 -11.92 19.85
N ASN A 63 7.82 -12.53 19.33
CA ASN A 63 7.92 -13.06 17.96
C ASN A 63 7.67 -12.00 16.86
N VAL A 64 8.32 -10.84 16.98
CA VAL A 64 8.17 -9.72 16.03
C VAL A 64 8.58 -10.11 14.60
N GLY A 65 9.57 -11.00 14.46
CA GLY A 65 10.10 -11.47 13.18
C GLY A 65 9.23 -12.48 12.42
N VAL A 66 8.03 -12.82 12.90
CA VAL A 66 7.18 -13.84 12.25
C VAL A 66 6.89 -13.54 10.77
N ASN A 67 6.79 -12.25 10.42
CA ASN A 67 6.51 -11.80 9.07
C ASN A 67 7.72 -11.88 8.11
N GLN A 68 8.93 -12.11 8.63
CA GLN A 68 10.14 -12.29 7.81
C GLN A 68 10.21 -13.71 7.22
N LYS A 69 9.47 -14.67 7.79
CA LYS A 69 9.42 -16.05 7.30
C LYS A 69 8.62 -16.13 6.01
N THR A 70 9.21 -16.71 4.97
CA THR A 70 8.52 -17.00 3.70
C THR A 70 8.08 -18.45 3.66
N LEU A 71 6.83 -18.71 3.26
CA LEU A 71 6.35 -20.07 3.00
C LEU A 71 6.91 -20.51 1.64
N GLY A 72 8.03 -21.25 1.64
CA GLY A 72 8.77 -21.60 0.42
C GLY A 72 8.05 -22.59 -0.52
N ARG A 73 7.07 -23.35 -0.01
CA ARG A 73 6.28 -24.31 -0.81
C ARG A 73 4.79 -24.19 -0.55
N THR A 74 4.00 -24.56 -1.56
CA THR A 74 2.53 -24.53 -1.50
C THR A 74 1.97 -25.40 -0.36
N GLY A 75 2.52 -26.60 -0.16
CA GLY A 75 2.06 -27.53 0.89
C GLY A 75 2.14 -26.96 2.31
N SER A 76 3.12 -26.09 2.59
CA SER A 76 3.23 -25.41 3.89
C SER A 76 2.06 -24.48 4.17
N LYS A 77 1.33 -24.03 3.15
CA LYS A 77 0.08 -23.28 3.30
C LYS A 77 -1.07 -24.19 3.75
N CYS A 78 -1.11 -25.41 3.21
CA CYS A 78 -2.12 -26.41 3.56
C CYS A 78 -1.96 -26.91 5.00
N TRP A 79 -0.72 -27.04 5.49
CA TRP A 79 -0.44 -27.37 6.90
C TRP A 79 -1.01 -26.34 7.89
N LEU A 80 -1.22 -25.10 7.46
CA LEU A 80 -1.89 -24.05 8.24
C LEU A 80 -3.43 -24.11 8.13
N GLY A 81 -3.99 -25.17 7.54
CA GLY A 81 -5.43 -25.34 7.29
C GLY A 81 -5.99 -24.43 6.18
N LYS A 82 -5.14 -23.82 5.35
CA LYS A 82 -5.57 -22.91 4.28
C LYS A 82 -5.62 -23.61 2.93
N ARG A 83 -6.82 -23.74 2.37
CA ARG A 83 -7.07 -24.34 1.05
C ARG A 83 -6.73 -23.37 -0.10
N PRO A 84 -6.46 -23.89 -1.31
CA PRO A 84 -6.32 -23.06 -2.51
C PRO A 84 -7.56 -22.20 -2.76
N VAL A 85 -7.38 -20.97 -3.24
CA VAL A 85 -8.46 -20.02 -3.57
C VAL A 85 -8.38 -19.71 -5.06
N VAL A 86 -9.50 -19.87 -5.76
CA VAL A 86 -9.62 -19.61 -7.21
C VAL A 86 -9.96 -18.14 -7.46
N ARG A 87 -9.39 -17.53 -8.50
CA ARG A 87 -9.71 -16.15 -8.90
C ARG A 87 -11.06 -16.11 -9.61
N GLY A 88 -11.91 -15.13 -9.25
CA GLY A 88 -13.23 -14.98 -9.85
C GLY A 88 -13.26 -14.78 -11.38
N VAL A 89 -12.18 -14.25 -11.96
CA VAL A 89 -12.07 -14.06 -13.43
C VAL A 89 -11.96 -15.37 -14.21
N VAL A 90 -11.57 -16.47 -13.54
CA VAL A 90 -11.39 -17.79 -14.17
C VAL A 90 -12.69 -18.61 -14.12
N MET A 91 -13.67 -18.16 -13.34
CA MET A 91 -14.91 -18.90 -13.11
C MET A 91 -15.92 -18.65 -14.24
N ASN A 92 -17.02 -19.40 -14.25
CA ASN A 92 -18.12 -19.15 -15.17
C ASN A 92 -18.92 -17.89 -14.73
N PRO A 93 -19.66 -17.23 -15.64
CA PRO A 93 -20.50 -16.07 -15.30
C PRO A 93 -21.50 -16.31 -14.18
N VAL A 94 -22.00 -17.55 -14.03
CA VAL A 94 -22.93 -17.96 -12.97
C VAL A 94 -22.28 -17.99 -11.59
N ASP A 95 -20.99 -18.32 -11.52
CA ASP A 95 -20.27 -18.52 -10.26
C ASP A 95 -19.69 -17.21 -9.70
N HIS A 96 -19.29 -16.30 -10.61
CA HIS A 96 -18.67 -15.03 -10.22
C HIS A 96 -19.04 -13.89 -11.16
N PRO A 97 -19.28 -12.68 -10.64
CA PRO A 97 -19.51 -11.46 -11.42
C PRO A 97 -18.43 -11.05 -12.44
N HIS A 98 -17.27 -11.72 -12.43
CA HIS A 98 -16.13 -11.47 -13.33
C HIS A 98 -15.86 -12.67 -14.24
N GLY A 99 -16.67 -13.73 -14.13
CA GLY A 99 -16.46 -14.96 -14.85
C GLY A 99 -16.91 -14.86 -16.32
N GLY A 100 -16.41 -15.80 -17.11
CA GLY A 100 -16.64 -15.89 -18.55
C GLY A 100 -15.82 -14.92 -19.41
N GLY A 101 -16.24 -14.79 -20.67
CA GLY A 101 -15.47 -14.15 -21.73
C GLY A 101 -14.53 -15.13 -22.44
N GLU A 102 -14.21 -14.84 -23.70
CA GLU A 102 -13.27 -15.64 -24.48
C GLU A 102 -11.84 -15.38 -24.01
N GLY A 103 -11.09 -16.46 -23.76
CA GLY A 103 -9.70 -16.38 -23.30
C GLY A 103 -9.54 -15.69 -21.94
N ARG A 104 -8.63 -14.71 -21.86
CA ARG A 104 -8.38 -13.96 -20.61
C ARG A 104 -9.17 -12.66 -20.62
N ALA A 105 -10.28 -12.63 -19.90
CA ALA A 105 -11.13 -11.46 -19.82
C ALA A 105 -10.61 -10.38 -18.83
N PRO A 106 -10.77 -9.08 -19.16
CA PRO A 106 -10.71 -8.01 -18.16
C PRO A 106 -11.95 -8.06 -17.25
N ILE A 107 -11.98 -7.24 -16.19
CA ILE A 107 -13.07 -7.24 -15.20
C ILE A 107 -14.45 -6.93 -15.82
N GLY A 108 -14.52 -6.18 -16.93
CA GLY A 108 -15.76 -5.88 -17.66
C GLY A 108 -16.80 -5.05 -16.90
N ARG A 109 -16.51 -4.61 -15.67
CA ARG A 109 -17.40 -3.82 -14.81
C ARG A 109 -16.74 -2.54 -14.32
N LYS A 110 -17.55 -1.50 -14.03
CA LYS A 110 -17.10 -0.20 -13.51
C LYS A 110 -16.25 -0.31 -12.22
N LYS A 111 -16.57 -1.29 -11.36
CA LYS A 111 -15.84 -1.58 -10.12
C LYS A 111 -15.69 -3.08 -9.93
N PRO A 112 -14.56 -3.57 -9.39
CA PRO A 112 -14.42 -4.97 -9.02
C PRO A 112 -15.47 -5.36 -7.98
N ALA A 113 -16.10 -6.52 -8.16
CA ALA A 113 -17.12 -7.06 -7.28
C ALA A 113 -16.64 -8.28 -6.49
N THR A 114 -17.25 -8.49 -5.33
CA THR A 114 -17.21 -9.75 -4.57
C THR A 114 -18.04 -10.82 -5.29
N PRO A 115 -17.90 -12.12 -4.95
CA PRO A 115 -18.76 -13.18 -5.49
C PRO A 115 -20.26 -12.88 -5.37
N TRP A 116 -20.67 -12.20 -4.29
CA TRP A 116 -22.06 -11.79 -4.05
C TRP A 116 -22.45 -10.43 -4.68
N GLY A 117 -21.67 -9.90 -5.63
CA GLY A 117 -22.01 -8.70 -6.39
C GLY A 117 -21.73 -7.35 -5.71
N TYR A 118 -21.37 -7.30 -4.42
CA TYR A 118 -20.98 -6.04 -3.77
C TYR A 118 -19.64 -5.49 -4.28
N PRO A 119 -19.43 -4.16 -4.30
CA PRO A 119 -18.12 -3.58 -4.64
C PRO A 119 -17.02 -4.02 -3.66
N ALA A 120 -15.94 -4.60 -4.18
CA ALA A 120 -14.82 -5.11 -3.40
C ALA A 120 -13.87 -4.00 -2.90
N LEU A 121 -13.80 -2.88 -3.63
CA LEU A 121 -12.90 -1.77 -3.33
C LEU A 121 -13.68 -0.51 -2.90
N GLY A 122 -13.12 0.22 -1.92
CA GLY A 122 -13.58 1.54 -1.49
C GLY A 122 -14.88 1.60 -0.68
N ARG A 123 -15.74 0.58 -0.76
CA ARG A 123 -16.99 0.54 0.03
C ARG A 123 -16.69 0.29 1.51
N ARG A 124 -17.09 1.22 2.39
CA ARG A 124 -17.01 1.02 3.84
C ARG A 124 -18.12 0.07 4.31
N SER A 125 -17.75 -1.04 4.93
CA SER A 125 -18.68 -2.07 5.42
C SER A 125 -19.13 -1.89 6.88
N ARG A 126 -18.61 -0.89 7.59
CA ARG A 126 -19.00 -0.62 8.98
C ARG A 126 -20.46 -0.14 9.03
N LYS A 127 -21.30 -0.81 9.83
CA LYS A 127 -22.68 -0.41 10.10
C LYS A 127 -22.72 1.04 10.61
N ARG A 128 -23.62 1.85 10.05
CA ARG A 128 -23.89 3.22 10.52
C ARG A 128 -24.55 3.16 11.91
N ASN A 129 -24.28 4.16 12.75
CA ASN A 129 -24.87 4.32 14.08
C ASN A 129 -24.63 3.12 15.00
N LYS A 130 -23.43 2.56 14.99
CA LYS A 130 -23.07 1.50 15.94
C LYS A 130 -22.79 2.13 17.30
N TYR A 131 -23.21 1.50 18.40
CA TYR A 131 -22.97 2.00 19.77
C TYR A 131 -21.51 2.45 20.02
N SER A 132 -20.56 1.73 19.43
CA SER A 132 -19.12 2.01 19.58
C SER A 132 -18.59 3.17 18.73
N ASP A 133 -19.42 3.84 17.92
CA ASP A 133 -18.96 4.97 17.09
C ASP A 133 -18.50 6.15 17.95
N ASN A 134 -19.18 6.42 19.08
CA ASN A 134 -18.80 7.47 20.03
C ASN A 134 -17.45 7.21 20.72
N LEU A 135 -17.02 5.94 20.78
CA LEU A 135 -15.75 5.55 21.38
C LEU A 135 -14.57 5.69 20.42
N ILE A 136 -14.80 5.99 19.14
CA ILE A 136 -13.74 6.11 18.13
C ILE A 136 -13.47 7.58 17.86
N LEU A 137 -12.38 8.09 18.43
CA LEU A 137 -11.93 9.47 18.23
C LEU A 137 -11.38 9.68 16.82
N ARG A 138 -10.57 8.74 16.34
CA ARG A 138 -10.00 8.80 14.99
C ARG A 138 -9.94 7.42 14.38
N ARG A 139 -10.64 7.24 13.25
CA ARG A 139 -10.59 5.98 12.50
C ARG A 139 -9.16 5.67 12.06
N ARG A 140 -8.85 4.38 11.92
CA ARG A 140 -7.63 3.96 11.20
C ARG A 140 -7.57 4.74 9.89
N ARG A 141 -6.45 5.38 9.61
CA ARG A 141 -6.20 5.81 8.24
C ARG A 141 -6.17 4.52 7.44
N GLY A 142 -7.17 4.33 6.58
CA GLY A 142 -6.96 3.45 5.43
C GLY A 142 -5.64 3.87 4.81
N ILE A 143 -4.91 2.93 4.23
CA ILE A 143 -3.98 3.33 3.20
C ILE A 143 -4.89 4.00 2.16
N HIS A 144 -5.10 5.32 2.27
CA HIS A 144 -5.35 6.12 1.10
C HIS A 144 -4.21 5.68 0.19
N TYR A 145 -4.58 5.10 -0.95
CA TYR A 145 -3.70 5.17 -2.09
C TYR A 145 -3.66 6.66 -2.48
N ASP A 146 -3.10 7.51 -1.61
CA ASP A 146 -2.15 8.48 -2.12
C ASP A 146 -1.08 7.58 -2.71
N THR A 147 -1.22 7.40 -4.01
CA THR A 147 -0.39 6.62 -4.90
C THR A 147 1.01 7.19 -4.84
N PHE A 148 1.75 6.96 -3.74
CA PHE A 148 3.08 7.51 -3.65
C PHE A 148 4.00 6.94 -2.56
N THR A 149 3.54 6.76 -1.31
CA THR A 149 4.50 6.57 -0.18
C THR A 149 4.51 5.19 0.48
N LYS A 150 3.68 4.23 0.04
CA LYS A 150 3.44 2.98 0.81
C LYS A 150 3.71 1.64 0.12
N LYS A 151 4.11 1.63 -1.13
CA LYS A 151 4.93 0.53 -1.67
C LYS A 151 6.35 1.06 -1.71
N ASN A 152 7.35 0.28 -1.31
CA ASN A 152 8.73 0.65 -1.60
C ASN A 152 8.80 0.88 -3.11
N PRO A 153 9.03 2.13 -3.57
CA PRO A 153 9.09 2.42 -4.99
C PRO A 153 10.19 1.54 -5.58
N PHE A 154 9.88 0.80 -6.64
CA PHE A 154 10.88 -0.05 -7.27
C PHE A 154 11.96 0.86 -7.86
N VAL A 155 13.19 0.71 -7.38
CA VAL A 155 14.38 1.35 -7.92
C VAL A 155 15.41 0.23 -8.12
N ALA A 156 15.99 0.16 -9.31
CA ALA A 156 17.02 -0.83 -9.58
C ALA A 156 18.24 -0.63 -8.68
N ASN A 157 18.75 -1.72 -8.10
CA ASN A 157 19.84 -1.68 -7.13
C ASN A 157 21.10 -0.99 -7.66
N HIS A 158 21.44 -1.21 -8.94
CA HIS A 158 22.62 -0.58 -9.58
C HIS A 158 22.47 0.95 -9.67
N LEU A 159 21.27 1.43 -10.00
CA LEU A 159 20.95 2.85 -10.11
C LEU A 159 21.03 3.50 -8.73
N LEU A 160 20.40 2.87 -7.73
CA LEU A 160 20.42 3.36 -6.34
C LEU A 160 21.84 3.44 -5.77
N ARG A 161 22.70 2.44 -6.05
CA ARG A 161 24.11 2.46 -5.61
C ARG A 161 24.89 3.61 -6.23
N LYS A 162 24.70 3.89 -7.53
CA LYS A 162 25.35 5.02 -8.21
C LYS A 162 24.92 6.36 -7.61
N ILE A 163 23.62 6.57 -7.40
CA ILE A 163 23.08 7.81 -6.82
C ILE A 163 23.58 8.03 -5.39
N LYS A 164 23.62 6.97 -4.56
CA LYS A 164 24.17 7.08 -3.20
C LYS A 164 25.65 7.47 -3.22
N LYS A 165 26.45 6.86 -4.11
CA LYS A 165 27.88 7.17 -4.26
C LYS A 165 28.09 8.65 -4.65
N LEU A 166 27.32 9.15 -5.61
CA LEU A 166 27.40 10.54 -6.07
C LEU A 166 26.95 11.54 -4.99
N ASN A 167 25.87 11.24 -4.28
CA ASN A 167 25.42 12.03 -3.14
C ASN A 167 26.49 12.13 -2.04
N THR A 168 27.21 11.05 -1.74
CA THR A 168 28.30 11.06 -0.75
C THR A 168 29.49 11.90 -1.21
N LYS A 169 29.75 11.95 -2.52
CA LYS A 169 30.85 12.72 -3.12
C LYS A 169 30.49 14.18 -3.47
N ALA A 170 29.22 14.55 -3.37
CA ALA A 170 28.68 15.84 -3.84
C ALA A 170 28.94 16.15 -5.34
N GLU A 171 29.17 15.12 -6.15
CA GLU A 171 29.42 15.22 -7.60
C GLU A 171 28.09 15.14 -8.38
N LYS A 172 27.90 16.01 -9.38
CA LYS A 172 26.71 16.03 -10.25
C LYS A 172 27.01 15.50 -11.64
N GLU A 173 27.46 14.25 -11.70
CA GLU A 173 27.72 13.55 -12.97
C GLU A 173 26.42 13.05 -13.64
N ILE A 174 26.47 12.87 -14.97
CA ILE A 174 25.36 12.30 -15.74
C ILE A 174 25.29 10.79 -15.49
N ILE A 175 24.16 10.32 -14.95
CA ILE A 175 23.94 8.91 -14.63
C ILE A 175 23.28 8.21 -15.81
N ILE A 176 24.00 7.35 -16.51
CA ILE A 176 23.43 6.51 -17.57
C ILE A 176 22.65 5.33 -16.96
N THR A 177 21.40 5.13 -17.38
CA THR A 177 20.55 4.02 -16.95
C THR A 177 19.68 3.44 -18.06
N TRP A 178 19.59 2.10 -18.05
CA TRP A 178 18.60 1.33 -18.81
C TRP A 178 17.31 1.08 -18.02
N SER A 179 17.27 1.45 -16.73
CA SER A 179 16.16 1.13 -15.85
C SER A 179 14.99 2.13 -15.99
N ARG A 180 14.28 2.04 -17.11
CA ARG A 180 13.07 2.83 -17.40
C ARG A 180 11.94 2.60 -16.39
N THR A 181 11.90 1.44 -15.74
CA THR A 181 10.84 1.06 -14.80
C THR A 181 11.07 1.57 -13.39
N SER A 182 12.27 2.11 -13.10
CA SER A 182 12.61 2.68 -11.79
C SER A 182 11.79 3.94 -11.53
N THR A 183 11.36 4.06 -10.28
CA THR A 183 10.52 5.16 -9.79
C THR A 183 11.43 6.26 -9.25
N ILE A 184 11.17 7.52 -9.58
CA ILE A 184 11.98 8.64 -9.09
C ILE A 184 11.75 8.79 -7.58
N ILE A 185 12.82 8.82 -6.80
CA ILE A 185 12.77 9.00 -5.34
C ILE A 185 13.35 10.37 -4.96
N PRO A 186 12.99 10.95 -3.80
CA PRO A 186 13.49 12.26 -3.39
C PRO A 186 15.03 12.39 -3.39
N THR A 187 15.75 11.29 -3.14
CA THR A 187 17.22 11.27 -3.15
C THR A 187 17.85 11.39 -4.55
N MET A 188 17.03 11.40 -5.61
CA MET A 188 17.46 11.59 -7.00
C MET A 188 17.33 13.05 -7.48
N ILE A 189 16.66 13.91 -6.70
CA ILE A 189 16.47 15.32 -7.06
C ILE A 189 17.84 15.97 -7.24
N GLY A 190 17.98 16.79 -8.29
CA GLY A 190 19.22 17.51 -8.58
C GLY A 190 20.27 16.71 -9.35
N HIS A 191 19.98 15.48 -9.75
CA HIS A 191 20.83 14.68 -10.63
C HIS A 191 20.31 14.69 -12.07
N THR A 192 21.23 14.61 -13.03
CA THR A 192 20.90 14.38 -14.43
C THR A 192 21.01 12.90 -14.74
N ILE A 193 19.88 12.26 -15.08
CA ILE A 193 19.84 10.83 -15.41
C ILE A 193 19.58 10.69 -16.91
N ALA A 194 20.49 10.00 -17.61
CA ALA A 194 20.34 9.68 -19.02
C ALA A 194 19.59 8.35 -19.18
N ILE A 195 18.36 8.44 -19.68
CA ILE A 195 17.38 7.34 -19.72
C ILE A 195 17.30 6.77 -21.15
N HIS A 196 17.57 5.48 -21.31
CA HIS A 196 17.54 4.82 -22.62
C HIS A 196 16.14 4.83 -23.28
N ASN A 197 16.00 5.39 -24.48
CA ASN A 197 14.75 5.46 -25.25
C ASN A 197 14.58 4.35 -26.30
N GLY A 198 15.54 3.42 -26.42
CA GLY A 198 15.54 2.37 -27.44
C GLY A 198 16.57 2.61 -28.55
N LYS A 199 17.06 3.84 -28.72
CA LYS A 199 18.15 4.20 -29.64
C LYS A 199 19.32 4.85 -28.91
N GLU A 200 19.02 5.81 -28.03
CA GLU A 200 20.00 6.63 -27.33
C GLU A 200 19.59 6.84 -25.86
N HIS A 201 20.47 7.46 -25.07
CA HIS A 201 20.18 7.83 -23.68
C HIS A 201 19.88 9.32 -23.60
N LEU A 202 18.61 9.67 -23.31
CA LEU A 202 18.18 11.06 -23.21
C LEU A 202 18.50 11.61 -21.80
N PRO A 203 19.38 12.61 -21.65
CA PRO A 203 19.72 13.20 -20.35
C PRO A 203 18.57 14.07 -19.83
N ILE A 204 18.05 13.72 -18.65
CA ILE A 204 16.93 14.42 -18.02
C ILE A 204 17.35 14.85 -16.61
N TYR A 205 17.21 16.15 -16.33
CA TYR A 205 17.44 16.71 -15.01
C TYR A 205 16.22 16.48 -14.11
N ILE A 206 16.43 15.86 -12.95
CA ILE A 206 15.34 15.47 -12.05
C ILE A 206 14.97 16.62 -11.12
N THR A 207 13.71 17.05 -11.22
CA THR A 207 13.10 18.05 -10.35
C THR A 207 12.16 17.42 -9.33
N ASP A 208 11.83 18.16 -8.26
CA ASP A 208 10.93 17.69 -7.18
C ASP A 208 9.54 17.27 -7.70
N ARG A 209 9.03 17.95 -8.73
CA ARG A 209 7.74 17.63 -9.36
C ARG A 209 7.70 16.29 -10.08
N MET A 210 8.87 15.73 -10.43
CA MET A 210 8.97 14.46 -11.14
C MET A 210 9.02 13.27 -10.19
N VAL A 211 9.13 13.52 -8.88
CA VAL A 211 9.25 12.47 -7.88
C VAL A 211 8.06 11.52 -8.05
N GLY A 212 8.39 10.23 -8.09
CA GLY A 212 7.56 9.02 -8.12
C GLY A 212 6.68 8.77 -9.34
N HIS A 213 6.91 9.54 -10.39
CA HIS A 213 6.75 9.03 -11.74
C HIS A 213 7.85 8.01 -12.08
N LYS A 214 7.63 7.19 -13.11
CA LYS A 214 8.68 6.29 -13.63
C LYS A 214 9.64 7.04 -14.55
N LEU A 215 10.92 6.68 -14.50
CA LEU A 215 11.95 7.24 -15.38
C LEU A 215 11.57 7.16 -16.87
N GLY A 216 10.97 6.05 -17.29
CA GLY A 216 10.55 5.83 -18.68
C GLY A 216 9.42 6.75 -19.17
N GLU A 217 8.68 7.42 -18.28
CA GLU A 217 7.63 8.39 -18.68
C GLU A 217 8.24 9.66 -19.29
N PHE A 218 9.47 10.01 -18.90
CA PHE A 218 10.17 11.21 -19.38
C PHE A 218 11.07 10.94 -20.60
N SER A 219 11.18 9.68 -21.03
CA SER A 219 12.00 9.26 -22.17
C SER A 219 11.13 8.42 -23.12
N PRO A 220 10.34 9.05 -24.01
CA PRO A 220 9.43 8.35 -24.93
C PRO A 220 10.21 7.48 -25.93
N THR A 221 9.70 6.27 -26.22
CA THR A 221 10.33 5.32 -27.16
C THR A 221 9.94 5.55 -28.62
N LEU A 222 8.88 6.33 -28.88
CA LEU A 222 8.40 6.67 -30.21
C LEU A 222 8.27 8.18 -30.30
N ASN A 223 8.80 8.76 -31.38
CA ASN A 223 8.48 10.13 -31.74
C ASN A 223 7.05 10.10 -32.28
N PHE A 224 6.09 10.63 -31.51
CA PHE A 224 4.72 10.81 -31.99
C PHE A 224 4.74 11.82 -33.15
N ARG A 225 4.92 11.33 -34.38
CA ARG A 225 4.52 12.04 -35.59
C ARG A 225 3.00 11.98 -35.57
N GLY A 226 2.35 13.12 -35.35
CA GLY A 226 0.91 13.18 -35.12
C GLY A 226 0.10 12.45 -36.18
N HIS A 227 -1.15 12.11 -35.85
CA HIS A 227 -2.08 11.55 -36.82
C HIS A 227 -2.24 12.57 -37.97
N ALA A 228 -1.94 12.15 -39.19
CA ALA A 228 -2.28 12.93 -40.38
C ALA A 228 -3.78 13.25 -40.31
N LYS A 229 -4.13 14.53 -40.20
CA LYS A 229 -5.51 14.96 -40.35
C LYS A 229 -5.85 14.70 -41.82
N ASN A 230 -6.53 13.59 -42.09
CA ASN A 230 -7.18 13.43 -43.38
C ASN A 230 -8.23 14.53 -43.48
N ASP A 231 -8.02 15.43 -44.43
CA ASP A 231 -8.91 16.52 -44.76
C ASP A 231 -10.24 15.91 -45.23
N ASN A 232 -11.29 16.03 -44.41
CA ASN A 232 -12.65 15.70 -44.84
C ASN A 232 -13.13 16.81 -45.78
N ARG A 233 -12.68 16.78 -47.04
CA ARG A 233 -13.43 17.39 -48.14
C ARG A 233 -14.69 16.55 -48.35
N SER A 234 -15.77 16.95 -47.69
CA SER A 234 -17.12 16.58 -48.11
C SER A 234 -17.30 17.02 -49.57
N ARG A 235 -17.26 16.06 -50.49
CA ARG A 235 -17.80 16.27 -51.83
C ARG A 235 -19.32 16.25 -51.72
N ARG A 236 -19.91 17.36 -52.12
CA ARG A 236 -21.34 17.52 -52.44
C ARG A 236 -21.81 16.44 -53.40
#